data_AF-A0A348RZ11-F1
#
_entry.id   AF-A0A348RZ11-F1
#
_cell.length_a   1.000
_cell.length_b   1.000
_cell.length_c   1.000
_cell.angle_alpha   90.00
_cell.angle_beta   90.00
_cell.angle_gamma   90.00
#
_symmetry.space_group_name_H-M   'P 1'
#
loop_
_entity.id
_entity.type
_entity.pdbx_description
1 polymer ?
#
loop_
_entity_poly.entity_id
_entity_poly.type
_entity_poly.pdbx_seq_one_letter_code
_entity_poly.pdbx_strand_id
1 'polypeptide(L)' 'MTFLDVYRKSIDLLSADQPFVLATVVRSLGSTPQKVGANAIFEPNGKVHGTLGGGCLEAAARRRALDAL' A
#
# COMPACT_ATOMS: atom_id res chain seq x y z
N MET A 1 6.73 -7.81 -7.96
CA MET A 1 5.90 -7.99 -6.75
C MET A 1 4.46 -8.16 -7.22
N THR A 2 3.88 -9.31 -6.94
CA THR A 2 2.52 -9.69 -7.32
C THR A 2 1.53 -9.23 -6.25
N PHE A 3 0.24 -9.26 -6.58
CA PHE A 3 -0.85 -9.00 -5.63
C PHE A 3 -0.71 -9.86 -4.36
N LEU A 4 -0.34 -11.14 -4.52
CA LEU A 4 -0.22 -12.09 -3.42
C LEU A 4 0.97 -11.78 -2.49
N ASP A 5 2.02 -11.14 -2.99
CA ASP A 5 3.20 -10.79 -2.20
C ASP A 5 2.88 -9.71 -1.17
N VAL A 6 1.98 -8.78 -1.47
CA VAL A 6 1.52 -7.77 -0.51
C VAL A 6 0.76 -8.43 0.64
N TYR A 7 -0.17 -9.35 0.36
CA TYR A 7 -0.90 -10.03 1.44
C TYR A 7 0.00 -10.94 2.28
N ARG A 8 0.92 -11.67 1.66
CA ARG A 8 1.94 -12.44 2.42
C ARG A 8 2.72 -11.53 3.35
N LYS A 9 3.15 -10.36 2.86
CA LYS A 9 3.86 -9.40 3.71
C LYS A 9 2.99 -8.88 4.85
N SER A 10 1.69 -8.65 4.64
CA SER A 10 0.80 -8.26 5.75
C SER A 10 0.71 -9.34 6.83
N ILE A 11 0.67 -10.62 6.44
CA ILE A 11 0.66 -11.74 7.39
C ILE A 11 1.96 -11.79 8.19
N ASP A 12 3.11 -11.59 7.53
CA ASP A 12 4.41 -11.55 8.19
C ASP A 12 4.49 -10.41 9.22
N LEU A 13 3.97 -9.22 8.87
CA LEU A 13 3.97 -8.05 9.74
C LEU A 13 3.02 -8.23 10.93
N LEU A 14 1.81 -8.75 10.69
CA LEU A 14 0.88 -9.10 11.76
C LEU A 14 1.47 -10.13 12.73
N SER A 15 2.15 -11.16 12.20
CA SER A 15 2.76 -12.22 13.02
C SER A 15 3.93 -11.70 13.88
N ALA A 16 4.55 -10.60 13.46
CA ALA A 16 5.64 -9.93 14.17
C ALA A 16 5.17 -8.77 15.06
N ASP A 17 3.85 -8.60 15.23
CA ASP A 17 3.22 -7.49 15.93
C ASP A 17 3.73 -6.12 15.47
N GLN A 18 4.06 -6.01 14.17
CA GLN A 18 4.53 -4.79 13.56
C GLN A 18 3.35 -4.01 12.97
N PRO A 19 3.11 -2.76 13.37
CA PRO A 19 2.05 -1.95 12.81
C PRO A 19 2.37 -1.59 11.35
N PHE A 20 1.34 -1.57 10.50
CA PHE A 20 1.43 -1.17 9.10
C PHE A 20 0.06 -0.72 8.59
N VAL A 21 0.06 -0.01 7.47
CA VAL A 21 -1.18 0.36 6.76
C VAL A 21 -1.22 -0.32 5.41
N LEU A 22 -2.34 -0.96 5.09
CA LEU A 22 -2.65 -1.47 3.76
C LEU A 22 -3.55 -0.47 3.02
N ALA A 23 -3.05 0.10 1.92
CA ALA A 23 -3.83 0.92 1.01
C ALA A 23 -4.24 0.10 -0.21
N THR A 24 -5.48 0.28 -0.68
CA THR A 24 -6.02 -0.40 -1.87
C THR A 24 -6.77 0.59 -2.76
N VAL A 25 -6.54 0.54 -4.06
CA VAL A 25 -7.32 1.26 -5.06
C VAL A 25 -8.68 0.60 -5.20
N VAL A 26 -9.71 1.20 -4.61
CA VAL A 26 -11.09 0.67 -4.66
C VAL A 26 -11.89 1.16 -5.87
N ARG A 27 -11.46 2.26 -6.51
CA ARG A 27 -12.09 2.83 -7.71
C ARG A 27 -11.08 3.65 -8.50
N SER A 28 -11.18 3.60 -9.83
CA SER A 28 -10.49 4.52 -10.74
C SER A 28 -11.47 5.08 -11.78
N LEU A 29 -11.19 6.29 -12.29
CA LEU A 29 -11.93 6.91 -13.39
C LEU A 29 -10.94 7.34 -14.48
N GLY A 30 -11.25 7.04 -15.73
CA GLY A 30 -10.40 7.37 -16.89
C GLY A 30 -9.12 6.53 -16.97
N SER A 31 -8.11 7.07 -17.66
CA SER A 31 -6.80 6.42 -17.83
C SER A 31 -5.93 6.63 -16.59
N THR A 32 -6.03 5.73 -15.62
CA THR A 32 -5.20 5.74 -14.41
C THR A 32 -4.00 4.80 -14.53
N PRO A 33 -2.84 5.09 -13.90
CA PRO A 33 -1.64 4.24 -13.98
C PRO A 33 -1.83 2.83 -13.43
N GLN A 34 -2.74 2.66 -12.46
CA GLN A 34 -3.09 1.38 -11.85
C GLN A 34 -4.58 1.09 -11.96
N LYS A 35 -4.90 -0.21 -11.84
CA LYS A 35 -6.26 -0.74 -11.85
C LYS A 35 -6.82 -0.88 -10.44
N VAL A 36 -8.14 -0.98 -10.35
CA VAL A 36 -8.83 -1.39 -9.12
C VAL A 36 -8.22 -2.70 -8.61
N GLY A 37 -7.97 -2.76 -7.30
CA GLY A 37 -7.30 -3.87 -6.62
C GLY A 37 -5.79 -3.71 -6.47
N ALA A 38 -5.15 -2.73 -7.15
CA ALA A 38 -3.76 -2.38 -6.83
C ALA A 38 -3.64 -1.98 -5.36
N ASN A 39 -2.62 -2.50 -4.68
CA ASN A 39 -2.44 -2.32 -3.25
C ASN A 39 -0.98 -2.09 -2.88
N ALA A 40 -0.80 -1.46 -1.73
CA ALA A 40 0.51 -1.24 -1.14
C ALA A 40 0.43 -1.26 0.39
N ILE A 41 1.46 -1.83 1.02
CA ILE A 41 1.70 -1.73 2.46
C ILE A 41 2.69 -0.60 2.73
N PHE A 42 2.40 0.20 3.75
CA PHE A 42 3.27 1.23 4.28
C PHE A 42 3.64 0.89 5.73
N GLU A 43 4.94 0.78 6.00
CA GLU A 43 5.50 0.56 7.34
C GLU A 43 5.89 1.91 8.01
N PRO A 44 5.91 2.00 9.36
CA PRO A 44 6.33 3.20 10.09
C PRO A 44 7.76 3.65 9.76
N ASN A 45 8.65 2.69 9.47
CA ASN A 45 10.03 2.94 9.03
C ASN A 45 10.10 3.55 7.61
N GLY A 46 8.95 3.72 6.95
CA GLY A 46 8.84 4.34 5.66
C GLY A 46 9.00 3.38 4.46
N LYS A 47 9.17 2.08 4.71
CA LYS A 47 9.23 1.05 3.67
C LYS A 47 7.86 0.84 3.05
N VAL A 48 7.86 0.59 1.75
CA VAL A 48 6.65 0.36 0.95
C VAL A 48 6.75 -0.97 0.22
N HIS A 49 5.67 -1.74 0.22
CA HIS A 49 5.54 -3.00 -0.51
C HIS A 49 4.34 -2.95 -1.43
N GLY A 50 4.50 -3.27 -2.71
CA GLY A 50 3.44 -3.04 -3.70
C GLY A 50 3.45 -1.61 -4.23
N THR A 51 2.39 -1.24 -4.95
CA THR A 51 2.30 0.06 -5.62
C THR A 51 0.83 0.46 -5.82
N LEU A 52 0.55 1.76 -5.68
CA LEU A 52 -0.74 2.35 -6.05
C LEU A 52 -0.69 3.01 -7.44
N GLY A 53 0.45 2.98 -8.12
CA GLY A 53 0.65 3.56 -9.45
C GLY A 53 1.73 4.63 -9.54
N GLY A 54 2.54 4.83 -8.49
CA GLY A 54 3.64 5.79 -8.50
C GLY A 54 3.26 7.24 -8.19
N GLY A 55 4.28 8.10 -8.19
CA GLY A 55 4.15 9.56 -8.25
C GLY A 55 3.39 10.18 -7.08
N CYS A 56 2.62 11.23 -7.38
CA CYS A 56 1.93 12.03 -6.36
C CYS A 56 0.91 11.23 -5.55
N LEU A 57 0.24 10.24 -6.17
CA LEU A 57 -0.73 9.39 -5.49
C LEU A 57 -0.07 8.58 -4.37
N GLU A 58 1.08 7.96 -4.65
CA GLU A 58 1.81 7.19 -3.65
C GLU A 58 2.40 8.07 -2.55
N ALA A 59 2.91 9.26 -2.89
CA ALA A 59 3.39 10.21 -1.89
C ALA A 59 2.28 10.65 -0.93
N ALA A 60 1.09 10.97 -1.47
CA ALA A 60 -0.08 11.34 -0.67
C ALA A 60 -0.61 10.16 0.18
N ALA A 61 -0.64 8.96 -0.40
CA ALA A 61 -1.03 7.74 0.34
C ALA A 61 -0.04 7.43 1.47
N ARG A 62 1.27 7.57 1.22
CA ARG A 62 2.31 7.39 2.24
C ARG A 62 2.14 8.35 3.40
N ARG A 63 1.84 9.63 3.14
CA ARG A 63 1.57 10.61 4.21
C ARG A 63 0.37 10.16 5.06
N ARG A 64 -0.77 9.87 4.42
CA ARG A 64 -1.98 9.43 5.13
C ARG A 64 -1.81 8.13 5.89
N ALA A 65 -1.01 7.21 5.35
CA ALA A 65 -0.68 5.96 6.01
C ALA A 65 0.10 6.22 7.31
N LEU A 66 1.10 7.11 7.28
CA LEU A 66 1.86 7.47 8.47
C LEU A 66 0.99 8.20 9.52
N ASP A 67 0.02 9.00 9.07
CA ASP A 67 -0.92 9.68 9.98
C ASP A 67 -1.96 8.72 10.61
N ALA A 68 -2.12 7.51 10.04
CA ALA A 68 -3.09 6.50 10.47
C ALA A 68 -2.47 5.35 11.28
N LEU A 69 -1.16 5.36 11.47
CA LEU A 69 -0.41 4.45 12.34
C LEU A 69 -0.46 4.95 13.79
#